data_AF-A0A8I6YGX0-F1
#
_entry.id   AF-A0A8I6YGX0-F1
#
_cell.length_a   1.000
_cell.length_b   1.000
_cell.length_c   1.000
_cell.angle_alpha   90.00
_cell.angle_beta   90.00
_cell.angle_gamma   90.00
#
_symmetry.space_group_name_H-M   'P 1'
#
loop_
_entity.id
_entity.type
_entity.pdbx_description
1 polymer ?
#
loop_
_entity_poly.entity_id
_entity_poly.type
_entity_poly.pdbx_seq_one_letter_code
_entity_poly.pdbx_strand_id
1 'polypeptide(L)'
;MPLELTKHFAAVPTEFKPKNNIGCSWRVTVKLMNGRVTLDQGWATFAAVHQINIGYMMTFKLLTPDTLEVIIFDDDGIEVVNKCGKHDEAFAARD
;
A
#
# COMPACT_ATOMS: atom_id res chain seq x y z
N MET A 1 3.23 -9.30 -5.50
CA MET A 1 3.68 -9.36 -4.10
C MET A 1 4.44 -10.67 -3.87
N PRO A 2 5.51 -10.70 -3.05
CA PRO A 2 6.17 -11.96 -2.70
C PRO A 2 5.17 -12.95 -2.09
N LEU A 3 5.13 -14.18 -2.61
CA LEU A 3 4.18 -15.20 -2.14
C LEU A 3 4.39 -15.53 -0.66
N GLU A 4 5.63 -15.54 -0.20
CA GLU A 4 5.97 -15.84 1.20
C GLU A 4 5.38 -14.83 2.19
N LEU A 5 5.25 -13.55 1.80
CA LEU A 5 4.59 -12.54 2.63
C LEU A 5 3.17 -12.95 2.97
N THR A 6 2.50 -13.67 2.05
CA THR A 6 1.10 -14.05 2.21
C THR A 6 0.86 -15.12 3.28
N LYS A 7 1.90 -15.92 3.60
CA LYS A 7 1.83 -16.98 4.62
C LYS A 7 1.73 -16.44 6.05
N HIS A 8 2.09 -15.18 6.25
CA HIS A 8 2.06 -14.53 7.56
C HIS A 8 0.72 -13.86 7.87
N PHE A 9 -0.20 -13.78 6.90
CA PHE A 9 -1.56 -13.32 7.16
C PHE A 9 -2.45 -14.51 7.54
N ALA A 10 -3.31 -14.32 8.54
CA ALA A 10 -4.31 -15.31 8.93
C ALA A 10 -5.31 -15.60 7.79
N ALA A 11 -5.55 -14.60 6.94
CA ALA A 11 -6.22 -14.70 5.65
C ALA A 11 -5.61 -13.65 4.72
N VAL A 12 -5.61 -13.87 3.41
CA VAL A 12 -5.16 -12.84 2.46
C VAL A 12 -6.02 -11.60 2.69
N PRO A 13 -5.44 -10.47 3.13
CA PRO A 13 -6.21 -9.28 3.41
C PRO A 13 -6.84 -8.80 2.11
N THR A 14 -8.14 -8.53 2.13
CA THR A 14 -8.88 -7.97 0.98
C THR A 14 -8.49 -6.51 0.71
N GLU A 15 -7.93 -5.86 1.72
CA GLU A 15 -7.56 -4.46 1.75
C GLU A 15 -6.29 -4.26 2.57
N PHE A 16 -5.39 -3.41 2.07
CA PHE A 16 -4.34 -2.80 2.84
C PHE A 16 -4.68 -1.34 3.11
N LYS A 17 -4.30 -0.89 4.30
CA LYS A 17 -4.29 0.51 4.68
C LYS A 17 -2.86 1.02 4.79
N PRO A 18 -2.15 1.30 3.67
CA PRO A 18 -0.83 1.91 3.72
C PRO A 18 -0.90 3.18 4.57
N LYS A 19 -0.16 3.17 5.67
CA LYS A 19 0.09 4.37 6.49
C LYS A 19 1.46 4.91 6.14
N ASN A 20 1.52 6.20 5.83
CA ASN A 20 2.79 6.93 5.86
C ASN A 20 3.10 7.40 7.30
N ASN A 21 4.32 7.89 7.49
CA ASN A 21 4.81 8.47 8.74
C ASN A 21 4.03 9.70 9.26
N ILE A 22 3.05 10.22 8.50
CA ILE A 22 2.17 11.33 8.86
C ILE A 22 0.74 10.86 9.19
N GLY A 23 0.46 9.55 9.13
CA GLY A 23 -0.81 8.95 9.55
C GLY A 23 -1.90 8.87 8.48
N CYS A 24 -1.59 9.25 7.23
CA CYS A 24 -2.51 9.15 6.09
C CYS A 24 -2.76 7.68 5.76
N SER A 25 -4.01 7.26 5.64
CA SER A 25 -4.38 5.87 5.29
C SER A 25 -4.98 5.82 3.89
N TRP A 26 -4.52 4.89 3.07
CA TRP A 26 -5.01 4.68 1.71
C TRP A 26 -5.77 3.36 1.63
N ARG A 27 -6.82 3.28 0.83
CA ARG A 27 -7.49 1.99 0.58
C ARG A 27 -6.90 1.34 -0.66
N VAL A 28 -6.15 0.25 -0.48
CA VAL A 28 -5.62 -0.54 -1.59
C VAL A 28 -6.14 -1.96 -1.50
N THR A 29 -6.89 -2.42 -2.50
CA THR A 29 -7.40 -3.80 -2.50
C THR A 29 -6.36 -4.78 -3.00
N VAL A 30 -6.58 -6.04 -2.65
CA VAL A 30 -5.69 -7.14 -2.99
C VAL A 30 -6.47 -8.19 -3.76
N LYS A 31 -5.88 -8.72 -4.84
CA LYS A 31 -6.47 -9.81 -5.61
C LYS A 31 -5.51 -11.00 -5.68
N LEU A 32 -6.08 -12.19 -5.59
CA LEU A 32 -5.39 -13.43 -5.94
C LEU A 32 -5.66 -13.73 -7.42
N MET A 33 -4.65 -13.60 -8.27
CA MET A 33 -4.73 -13.89 -9.69
C MET A 33 -3.67 -14.93 -10.04
N ASN A 34 -4.10 -16.07 -10.59
CA ASN A 34 -3.20 -17.15 -11.02
C ASN A 34 -2.21 -17.60 -9.92
N GLY A 35 -2.68 -17.73 -8.68
CA GLY A 35 -1.84 -18.12 -7.53
C GLY A 35 -0.88 -17.03 -7.04
N ARG A 36 -0.99 -15.80 -7.57
CA ARG A 36 -0.17 -14.65 -7.16
C ARG A 36 -1.04 -13.58 -6.54
N VAL A 37 -0.53 -12.95 -5.49
CA VAL A 37 -1.20 -11.83 -4.85
C VAL A 37 -0.73 -10.51 -5.48
N THR A 38 -1.69 -9.74 -5.98
CA THR A 38 -1.50 -8.44 -6.65
C THR A 38 -2.16 -7.31 -5.87
N LEU A 39 -1.53 -6.14 -5.88
CA LEU A 39 -2.15 -4.89 -5.43
C LEU A 39 -3.02 -4.38 -6.58
N ASP A 40 -4.28 -4.07 -6.29
CA ASP A 40 -5.31 -3.82 -7.30
C ASP A 40 -5.91 -2.40 -7.16
N GLN A 41 -7.20 -2.26 -6.88
CA GLN A 41 -7.85 -0.95 -6.78
C GLN A 41 -7.16 -0.08 -5.73
N GLY A 42 -6.98 1.20 -6.04
CA GLY A 42 -6.30 2.17 -5.18
C GLY A 42 -4.78 2.18 -5.30
N TRP A 43 -4.14 1.14 -5.85
CA TRP A 43 -2.68 1.10 -6.00
C TRP A 43 -2.14 2.16 -6.95
N ALA A 44 -2.75 2.31 -8.14
CA ALA A 44 -2.30 3.30 -9.12
C ALA A 44 -2.35 4.73 -8.57
N THR A 45 -3.42 5.06 -7.82
CA THR A 45 -3.57 6.37 -7.18
C THR A 45 -2.53 6.57 -6.07
N PHE A 46 -2.31 5.54 -5.24
CA PHE A 46 -1.27 5.55 -4.21
C PHE A 46 0.11 5.81 -4.83
N ALA A 47 0.48 5.08 -5.88
CA ALA A 47 1.75 5.26 -6.58
C ALA A 47 1.89 6.66 -7.18
N ALA A 48 0.82 7.21 -7.76
CA ALA A 48 0.84 8.55 -8.35
C ALA A 48 1.03 9.65 -7.30
N VAL A 49 0.27 9.61 -6.20
CA VAL A 49 0.39 10.63 -5.15
C VAL A 49 1.71 10.53 -4.41
N HIS A 50 2.25 9.31 -4.28
CA HIS A 50 3.55 9.11 -3.68
C HIS A 50 4.73 9.25 -4.64
N GLN A 51 4.48 9.57 -5.92
CA GLN A 51 5.49 9.71 -6.98
C GLN A 51 6.45 8.50 -7.02
N ILE A 52 5.89 7.30 -6.87
CA ILE A 52 6.67 6.06 -6.84
C ILE A 52 7.20 5.80 -8.25
N ASN A 53 8.52 5.71 -8.38
CA ASN A 53 9.19 5.44 -9.65
C ASN A 53 9.86 4.06 -9.65
N ILE A 54 10.23 3.60 -10.85
CA ILE A 54 11.04 2.39 -11.01
C ILE A 54 12.40 2.64 -10.34
N GLY A 55 12.86 1.67 -9.54
CA GLY A 55 14.09 1.76 -8.76
C GLY A 55 13.84 2.00 -7.27
N TYR A 56 12.64 2.49 -6.90
CA TYR A 56 12.30 2.74 -5.51
C TYR A 56 12.12 1.45 -4.74
N MET A 57 12.47 1.47 -3.45
CA MET A 57 12.26 0.37 -2.54
C MET A 57 11.03 0.64 -1.66
N MET A 58 10.28 -0.42 -1.35
CA MET A 58 9.16 -0.35 -0.41
C MET A 58 9.29 -1.42 0.66
N THR A 59 9.11 -1.02 1.90
CA THR A 59 8.99 -1.96 3.02
C THR A 59 7.53 -2.07 3.44
N PHE A 60 7.12 -3.29 3.74
CA PHE A 60 5.78 -3.60 4.22
C PHE A 60 5.90 -4.17 5.62
N LYS A 61 5.29 -3.50 6.60
CA LYS A 61 5.32 -3.91 7.99
C LYS A 61 3.91 -4.24 8.45
N LEU A 62 3.71 -5.48 8.88
CA LEU A 62 2.44 -5.95 9.43
C LEU A 62 2.26 -5.40 10.84
N LEU A 63 1.28 -4.51 11.02
CA LEU A 63 0.94 -3.93 12.33
C LEU A 63 -0.16 -4.72 13.02
N THR A 64 -1.19 -5.09 12.26
CA THR A 64 -2.32 -5.94 12.67
C THR A 64 -2.66 -6.86 11.49
N PRO A 65 -3.48 -7.91 11.67
CA PRO A 65 -3.81 -8.83 10.57
C PRO A 65 -4.39 -8.18 9.30
N ASP A 66 -4.95 -6.97 9.41
CA ASP A 66 -5.59 -6.19 8.35
C ASP A 66 -4.87 -4.85 8.02
N THR A 67 -3.77 -4.52 8.72
CA THR A 67 -3.08 -3.23 8.55
C THR A 67 -1.60 -3.42 8.24
N LEU A 68 -1.17 -2.87 7.11
CA LEU A 68 0.24 -2.72 6.74
C LEU A 68 0.68 -1.26 6.81
N GLU A 69 1.78 -1.02 7.49
CA GLU A 69 2.56 0.21 7.33
C GLU A 69 3.47 0.05 6.10
N VAL A 70 3.52 1.08 5.25
CA VAL A 70 4.33 1.08 4.03
C VAL A 70 5.29 2.25 4.09
N ILE A 71 6.59 1.96 4.03
CA ILE A 71 7.63 2.99 3.95
C ILE A 71 8.26 2.89 2.56
N ILE A 72 8.35 4.04 1.90
CA ILE A 72 8.88 4.15 0.53
C ILE A 72 10.25 4.82 0.64
N PHE A 73 11.24 4.25 -0.04
CA PHE A 73 12.56 4.80 -0.19
C PHE A 73 12.82 5.07 -1.67
N ASP A 74 13.40 6.23 -1.99
CA ASP A 74 13.83 6.55 -3.34
C ASP A 74 15.06 5.72 -3.76
N ASP A 75 15.60 6.00 -4.95
CA ASP A 75 16.75 5.31 -5.53
C ASP A 75 18.06 5.56 -4.77
N ASP A 76 18.14 6.65 -4.00
CA ASP A 76 19.24 6.93 -3.08
C ASP A 76 19.04 6.26 -1.70
N GLY A 77 17.93 5.56 -1.49
CA GLY A 77 17.59 4.90 -0.23
C GLY A 77 17.07 5.87 0.84
N ILE A 78 16.61 7.06 0.46
CA ILE A 78 16.08 8.08 1.37
C ILE A 78 14.56 7.90 1.48
N GLU A 79 14.03 7.99 2.70
CA GLU A 79 12.59 7.87 2.95
C GLU A 79 11.82 9.00 2.25
N VAL A 80 10.84 8.63 1.41
CA VAL A 80 9.95 9.56 0.73
C VAL A 80 8.84 10.00 1.68
N VAL A 81 8.93 11.23 2.17
CA VAL A 81 7.95 11.82 3.08
C VAL A 81 6.95 12.70 2.32
N ASN A 82 5.78 12.14 2.01
CA ASN A 82 4.70 12.89 1.35
C ASN A 82 3.65 13.36 2.35
N LYS A 83 3.38 14.67 2.37
CA LYS A 83 2.29 15.26 3.16
C LYS A 83 0.94 14.81 2.61
N CYS A 84 -0.03 14.53 3.49
CA CYS A 84 -1.42 14.28 3.10
C CYS A 84 -1.93 15.41 2.20
N GLY A 85 -2.15 15.13 0.91
CA GLY A 85 -3.06 15.92 0.10
C GLY A 85 -4.50 15.62 0.54
N LYS A 86 -5.37 16.64 0.59
CA LYS A 86 -6.80 16.45 0.85
C LYS A 86 -7.42 15.63 -0.30
N HIS A 87 -7.45 14.31 -0.18
CA HIS A 87 -8.04 13.41 -1.18
C HIS A 87 -9.21 12.57 -0.62
N ASP A 88 -9.69 12.93 0.58
CA ASP A 88 -10.69 12.18 1.34
C ASP A 88 -12.07 12.08 0.66
N GLU A 89 -12.34 12.86 -0.40
CA GLU A 89 -13.67 12.89 -1.03
C GLU A 89 -13.84 11.89 -2.20
N ALA A 90 -12.76 11.29 -2.72
CA ALA A 90 -12.87 10.41 -3.90
C ALA A 90 -13.22 8.93 -3.57
N PHE A 91 -13.21 8.56 -2.28
CA PHE A 91 -13.40 7.17 -1.85
C PHE A 91 -14.68 6.95 -1.04
N ALA A 92 -15.49 8.00 -0.83
CA ALA A 92 -16.83 7.86 -0.31
C ALA A 92 -17.76 7.34 -1.42
N ALA A 93 -18.25 6.11 -1.22
CA ALA A 93 -19.33 5.45 -1.92
C ALA A 93 -19.09 5.04 -3.39
N ARG A 94 -18.91 3.74 -3.61
CA ARG A 94 -19.89 2.96 -4.38
C ARG A 94 -20.07 1.60 -3.70
N ASP A 95 -21.27 1.39 -3.18
CA ASP A 95 -21.80 0.12 -2.68
C ASP A 95 -21.83 -0.95 -3.78
#